data_AF-A0A0R9VZQ4-F1
#
_entry.id   AF-A0A0R9VZQ4-F1
#
_cell.length_a   1.000
_cell.length_b   1.000
_cell.length_c   1.000
_cell.angle_alpha   90.00
_cell.angle_beta   90.00
_cell.angle_gamma   90.00
#
_symmetry.space_group_name_H-M   'P 1'
#
loop_
_entity.id
_entity.type
_entity.pdbx_description
1 polymer ?
#
loop_
_entity_poly.entity_id
_entity_poly.type
_entity_poly.pdbx_seq_one_letter_code
_entity_poly.pdbx_strand_id
1 'polypeptide(L)' 'YFTGPTKAVKFPWDMGTNVADMEKYYDALNFKDWTHAVSKAPMLKAQHPGFETWRAGIHGKNKVVCVDCHM' A
#
# COMPACT_ATOMS: atom_id res chain seq x y z
N TYR A 1 4.69 1.26 4.75
CA TYR A 1 5.86 0.46 5.20
C TYR A 1 6.81 1.35 5.98
N PHE A 2 7.83 0.76 6.60
CA PHE A 2 8.88 1.51 7.29
C PHE A 2 10.13 1.62 6.42
N THR A 3 10.66 2.83 6.27
CA THR A 3 11.83 3.12 5.40
C THR A 3 13.01 3.67 6.20
N GLY A 4 14.22 3.36 5.73
CA GLY A 4 15.48 3.88 6.27
C GLY A 4 15.80 3.40 7.69
N PRO A 5 16.92 3.89 8.26
CA PRO A 5 17.41 3.46 9.58
C PRO A 5 16.47 3.88 10.73
N THR A 6 15.74 4.98 10.57
CA THR A 6 14.79 5.48 11.58
C THR A 6 13.41 4.83 11.51
N LYS A 7 13.18 3.92 10.55
CA LYS A 7 11.89 3.26 10.31
C LYS A 7 10.73 4.26 10.16
N ALA A 8 10.96 5.33 9.40
CA ALA A 8 9.94 6.33 9.14
C ALA A 8 8.76 5.72 8.35
N VAL A 9 7.54 6.19 8.62
CA VAL A 9 6.34 5.80 7.86
C VAL A 9 6.46 6.38 6.46
N LYS A 10 6.30 5.53 5.45
CA LYS A 10 6.17 5.94 4.06
C LYS A 10 5.04 5.16 3.36
N PHE A 11 4.24 5.88 2.58
CA PHE A 11 3.26 5.28 1.67
C PHE A 11 3.97 4.89 0.36
N PRO A 12 3.79 3.66 -0.16
CA PRO A 12 4.49 3.17 -1.34
C PRO A 12 3.85 3.68 -2.65
N TRP A 13 3.59 4.98 -2.73
CA TRP A 13 2.77 5.57 -3.80
C TRP A 13 3.59 6.20 -4.94
N ASP A 14 4.93 6.09 -4.90
CA ASP A 14 5.83 6.77 -5.85
C ASP A 14 5.61 6.30 -7.31
N MET A 15 5.09 5.08 -7.52
CA MET A 15 4.75 4.53 -8.84
C MET A 15 3.26 4.55 -9.14
N GLY A 16 2.43 5.09 -8.24
CA GLY A 16 0.99 5.00 -8.30
C GLY A 16 0.42 4.21 -7.13
N THR A 17 -0.84 3.84 -7.24
CA THR A 17 -1.65 3.44 -6.07
C THR A 17 -2.60 2.29 -6.35
N ASN A 18 -2.51 1.70 -7.53
CA ASN A 18 -3.08 0.39 -7.76
C ASN A 18 -2.12 -0.69 -7.19
N VAL A 19 -2.58 -1.93 -7.10
CA VAL A 19 -1.79 -3.03 -6.55
C VAL A 19 -0.51 -3.31 -7.35
N ALA A 20 -0.58 -3.23 -8.68
CA ALA A 20 0.55 -3.52 -9.57
C ALA A 20 1.65 -2.44 -9.48
N ASP A 21 1.26 -1.18 -9.28
CA ASP A 21 2.18 -0.06 -9.08
C ASP A 21 2.97 -0.25 -7.78
N MET A 22 2.27 -0.61 -6.69
CA MET A 22 2.90 -0.83 -5.39
C MET A 22 3.77 -2.09 -5.38
N GLU A 23 3.35 -3.16 -6.07
CA GLU A 23 4.17 -4.38 -6.24
C GLU A 23 5.47 -4.05 -6.98
N LYS A 24 5.38 -3.39 -8.13
CA LYS A 24 6.55 -2.93 -8.90
C LYS A 24 7.46 -2.01 -8.09
N TYR A 25 6.88 -1.14 -7.25
CA TYR A 25 7.63 -0.26 -6.37
C TYR A 25 8.48 -1.04 -5.37
N TYR A 26 7.90 -2.03 -4.68
CA TYR A 26 8.63 -2.82 -3.70
C TYR A 26 9.67 -3.75 -4.34
N ASP A 27 9.36 -4.32 -5.51
CA ASP A 27 10.29 -5.15 -6.26
C ASP A 27 11.52 -4.35 -6.72
N ALA A 28 11.32 -3.14 -7.23
CA ALA A 28 12.42 -2.26 -7.64
C ALA A 28 13.34 -1.86 -6.47
N LEU A 29 12.80 -1.84 -5.24
CA LEU A 29 13.58 -1.58 -4.02
C LEU A 29 14.21 -2.84 -3.43
N ASN A 30 13.89 -4.03 -3.96
CA ASN A 30 14.18 -5.32 -3.34
C ASN A 30 13.77 -5.35 -1.85
N PHE A 31 12.61 -4.75 -1.55
CA PHE A 31 12.11 -4.59 -0.19
C PHE A 31 11.36 -5.85 0.26
N LYS A 32 11.45 -6.18 1.56
CA LYS A 32 10.60 -7.17 2.22
C LYS A 32 10.29 -6.72 3.63
N ASP A 33 9.07 -6.98 4.08
CA ASP A 33 8.67 -6.74 5.47
C ASP A 33 9.17 -7.88 6.38
N TRP A 34 9.08 -9.13 5.92
CA TRP A 34 9.61 -10.30 6.64
C TRP A 34 9.98 -11.44 5.70
N THR A 35 10.75 -12.41 6.20
CA THR A 35 10.94 -13.71 5.55
C THR A 35 9.92 -14.68 6.12
N HIS A 36 9.08 -15.28 5.29
CA HIS A 36 8.09 -16.26 5.74
C HIS A 36 8.76 -17.47 6.39
N ALA A 37 8.31 -17.86 7.59
CA ALA A 37 9.02 -18.85 8.41
C ALA A 37 9.06 -20.26 7.80
N VAL A 38 8.04 -20.63 7.00
CA VAL A 38 7.93 -21.97 6.40
C VAL A 38 8.58 -21.99 5.03
N SER A 39 8.00 -21.27 4.06
CA SER A 39 8.44 -21.25 2.65
C SER A 39 9.74 -20.48 2.41
N LYS A 40 10.22 -19.72 3.38
CA LYS A 40 11.41 -18.83 3.26
C LYS A 40 11.26 -17.72 2.21
N ALA A 41 10.05 -17.51 1.69
CA ALA A 41 9.77 -16.44 0.73
C ALA A 41 9.93 -15.04 1.38
N PRO A 42 10.46 -14.05 0.65
CA PRO A 42 10.42 -12.64 1.06
C PRO A 42 8.99 -12.10 0.90
N MET A 43 8.40 -11.58 1.96
CA MET A 43 7.00 -11.18 1.98
C MET A 43 6.81 -9.67 2.10
N LEU A 44 5.72 -9.20 1.50
CA LEU A 44 5.16 -7.86 1.68
C LEU A 44 3.88 -7.95 2.51
N LYS A 45 3.67 -6.98 3.42
CA LYS A 45 2.44 -6.89 4.22
C LYS A 45 1.62 -5.72 3.71
N ALA A 46 0.39 -5.99 3.27
CA ALA A 46 -0.61 -4.94 3.07
C ALA A 46 -1.25 -4.52 4.41
N GLN A 47 -1.52 -3.22 4.60
CA GLN A 47 -2.27 -2.69 5.74
C GLN A 47 -3.36 -1.72 5.24
N HIS A 48 -4.61 -2.03 5.58
CA HIS A 48 -5.81 -1.18 5.46
C HIS A 48 -5.74 -0.10 4.34
N PRO A 49 -5.78 -0.51 3.05
CA PRO A 49 -5.62 0.40 1.90
C PRO A 49 -6.92 1.17 1.60
N GLY A 50 -7.49 1.83 2.62
CA GLY A 50 -8.83 2.43 2.56
C GLY A 50 -8.90 3.57 1.54
N PHE A 51 -7.90 4.45 1.52
CA PHE A 51 -7.85 5.56 0.57
C PHE A 51 -7.63 5.05 -0.87
N GLU A 52 -6.75 4.07 -1.04
CA GLU A 52 -6.41 3.54 -2.35
C GLU A 52 -7.57 2.79 -3.00
N THR A 53 -8.25 1.95 -2.22
CA THR A 53 -9.43 1.20 -2.66
C THR A 53 -10.65 2.10 -2.85
N TRP A 54 -10.87 3.10 -1.98
CA TRP A 54 -11.91 4.11 -2.16
C TRP A 54 -11.76 4.85 -3.50
N ARG A 55 -10.55 5.31 -3.83
CA ARG A 55 -10.29 6.03 -5.09
C ARG A 55 -10.59 5.19 -6.32
N ALA A 56 -10.36 3.87 -6.25
CA ALA A 56 -10.66 2.95 -7.35
C ALA A 56 -12.15 2.60 -7.47
N GLY A 57 -12.91 2.71 -6.37
CA GLY A 57 -14.34 2.41 -6.30
C GLY A 57 -15.24 3.45 -6.98
N ILE A 58 -16.50 3.08 -7.22
CA ILE A 58 -17.46 3.97 -7.91
C ILE A 58 -17.78 5.23 -7.12
N HIS A 59 -17.83 5.16 -5.79
CA HIS A 59 -18.03 6.32 -4.92
C HIS A 59 -16.88 7.33 -5.05
N GLY A 60 -15.62 6.88 -4.93
CA GLY A 60 -14.45 7.73 -5.11
C GLY A 60 -14.33 8.30 -6.53
N LYS A 61 -14.67 7.52 -7.56
CA LYS A 61 -14.76 8.00 -8.95
C LYS A 61 -15.80 9.11 -9.15
N ASN A 62 -16.87 9.11 -8.35
CA ASN A 62 -17.90 10.14 -8.33
C ASN A 62 -17.68 11.20 -7.24
N LYS A 63 -16.50 11.24 -6.62
CA LYS A 63 -16.12 12.21 -5.57
C LYS A 63 -17.01 12.21 -4.32
N VAL A 64 -17.73 11.13 -4.05
CA VAL A 64 -18.36 10.93 -2.74
C VAL A 64 -17.24 10.68 -1.73
N VAL A 65 -17.06 11.60 -0.79
CA VAL A 65 -15.93 11.61 0.14
C VAL A 65 -16.24 10.80 1.39
N CYS A 66 -15.20 10.41 2.14
CA CYS A 66 -15.34 9.61 3.36
C CYS A 66 -16.35 10.23 4.35
N VAL A 67 -16.34 11.56 4.44
CA VAL A 67 -17.19 12.36 5.33
C VAL A 67 -18.68 12.26 4.97
N ASP A 68 -19.04 12.03 3.70
CA ASP A 68 -20.45 11.91 3.30
C ASP A 68 -21.16 10.70 3.93
N CYS A 69 -20.41 9.72 4.43
CA CYS A 69 -20.94 8.49 5.04
C CYS A 69 -20.48 8.25 6.50
N HIS A 70 -19.30 8.72 6.88
CA HIS A 70 -18.66 8.39 8.16
C HIS A 70 -18.55 9.56 9.15
N MET A 71 -19.09 10.72 8.79
CA MET A 71 -19.24 11.91 9.64
C MET A 71 -20.63 12.50 9.46
#